data_AF-A0ABD5DWJ6-F1
#
_entry.id   AF-A0ABD5DWJ6-F1
#
_cell.length_a   1.000
_cell.length_b   1.000
_cell.length_c   1.000
_cell.angle_alpha   90.00
_cell.angle_beta   90.00
_cell.angle_gamma   90.00
#
_symmetry.space_group_name_H-M   'P 1'
#
loop_
_entity.id
_entity.type
_entity.pdbx_description
1 polymer ?
#
loop_
_entity_poly.entity_id
_entity_poly.type
_entity_poly.pdbx_seq_one_letter_code
_entity_poly.pdbx_strand_id
1 'polypeptide(L)'
;LMDLLRSHFHFSAEAEISIEVDPREIELDVLDHLSAEGFNRLSMGVQDFNKEVQRLVNREQDEAFIFDLLNHAREIGFTSTN
;
A
#
# COMPACT_ATOMS: atom_id res chain seq x y z
N LEU A 1 -11.29 -3.92 -11.64
CA LEU A 1 -11.73 -2.53 -11.37
C LEU A 1 -10.95 -1.54 -12.23
N MET A 2 -9.62 -1.57 -12.20
CA MET A 2 -8.78 -0.69 -13.02
C MET A 2 -9.09 -0.79 -14.51
N ASP A 3 -9.33 -1.99 -15.04
CA ASP A 3 -9.78 -2.17 -16.43
C ASP A 3 -11.04 -1.37 -16.77
N LEU A 4 -12.05 -1.38 -15.88
CA LEU A 4 -13.29 -0.60 -16.08
C LEU A 4 -13.02 0.90 -16.05
N LEU A 5 -12.17 1.37 -15.12
CA LEU A 5 -11.81 2.78 -15.06
C LEU A 5 -11.08 3.21 -16.33
N ARG A 6 -10.13 2.41 -16.81
CA ARG A 6 -9.37 2.66 -18.04
C ARG A 6 -10.23 2.56 -19.30
N SER A 7 -11.29 1.75 -19.31
CA SER A 7 -12.21 1.65 -20.44
C SER A 7 -13.21 2.82 -20.52
N HIS A 8 -13.50 3.48 -19.40
CA HIS A 8 -14.49 4.56 -19.32
C HIS A 8 -13.89 5.96 -19.20
N PHE A 9 -12.62 6.09 -18.81
CA PHE A 9 -11.93 7.36 -18.63
C PHE A 9 -10.55 7.36 -19.29
N HIS A 10 -10.14 8.52 -19.80
CA HIS A 10 -8.77 8.72 -20.26
C HIS A 10 -7.89 9.14 -19.08
N PHE A 11 -6.84 8.36 -18.81
CA PHE A 11 -5.85 8.68 -17.79
C PHE A 11 -4.70 9.47 -18.43
N SER A 12 -4.23 10.50 -17.73
CA SER A 12 -2.95 11.13 -18.09
C SER A 12 -1.81 10.12 -17.95
N ALA A 13 -0.79 10.23 -18.80
CA ALA A 13 0.45 9.47 -18.63
C ALA A 13 1.17 9.81 -17.32
N GLU A 14 0.90 10.99 -16.74
CA GLU A 14 1.44 11.48 -15.48
C GLU A 14 0.43 11.37 -14.33
N ALA A 15 -0.63 10.56 -14.48
CA ALA A 15 -1.63 10.42 -13.43
C ALA A 15 -1.01 9.84 -12.15
N GLU A 16 -1.28 10.49 -11.02
CA GLU A 16 -1.07 9.90 -9.70
C GLU A 16 -2.21 8.91 -9.42
N ILE A 17 -1.87 7.64 -9.23
CA ILE A 17 -2.82 6.57 -8.93
C ILE A 17 -2.42 6.01 -7.57
N SER A 18 -3.24 6.32 -6.57
CA SER A 18 -2.95 6.00 -5.17
C SER A 18 -3.88 4.94 -4.59
N ILE A 19 -3.37 4.19 -3.62
CA ILE A 19 -4.13 3.19 -2.86
C ILE A 19 -3.74 3.22 -1.37
N GLU A 20 -4.70 2.90 -0.52
CA GLU A 20 -4.48 2.69 0.91
C GLU A 20 -4.38 1.21 1.23
N VAL A 21 -3.37 0.82 2.02
CA VAL A 21 -3.10 -0.56 2.40
C VAL A 21 -3.08 -0.73 3.91
N ASP A 22 -3.75 -1.78 4.38
CA ASP A 22 -3.61 -2.30 5.73
C ASP A 22 -2.51 -3.39 5.74
N PRO A 23 -1.41 -3.22 6.48
CA PRO A 23 -0.27 -4.13 6.43
C PRO A 23 -0.50 -5.45 7.19
N ARG A 24 -1.67 -5.71 7.76
CA ARG A 24 -1.92 -6.91 8.58
C ARG A 24 -2.24 -8.18 7.79
N GLU A 25 -2.83 -8.05 6.61
CA GLU A 25 -3.34 -9.17 5.81
C GLU A 25 -3.04 -8.95 4.32
N ILE A 26 -1.78 -8.62 4.02
CA ILE A 26 -1.31 -8.42 2.65
C ILE A 26 -0.02 -9.22 2.46
N GLU A 27 0.17 -9.76 1.27
CA GLU A 27 1.42 -10.41 0.85
C GLU A 27 2.26 -9.43 0.02
N LEU A 28 3.59 -9.60 0.01
CA LEU A 28 4.50 -8.68 -0.71
C LEU A 28 4.21 -8.63 -2.22
N ASP A 29 3.79 -9.74 -2.81
CA ASP A 29 3.49 -9.87 -4.25
C ASP A 29 2.27 -9.03 -4.69
N VAL A 30 1.39 -8.68 -3.76
CA VAL A 30 0.27 -7.77 -4.02
C VAL A 30 0.77 -6.40 -4.45
N LEU A 31 1.90 -5.93 -3.89
CA LEU A 31 2.49 -4.65 -4.30
C LEU A 31 3.00 -4.70 -5.75
N ASP A 32 3.56 -5.82 -6.18
CA ASP A 32 3.99 -6.01 -7.58
C ASP A 32 2.80 -5.97 -8.53
N HIS A 33 1.69 -6.63 -8.14
CA HIS A 33 0.46 -6.57 -8.91
C HIS A 33 -0.11 -5.15 -8.99
N LEU A 34 -0.15 -4.42 -7.87
CA LEU A 34 -0.63 -3.03 -7.84
C LEU A 34 0.26 -2.10 -8.69
N SER A 35 1.58 -2.29 -8.65
CA SER A 35 2.51 -1.55 -9.51
C SER A 35 2.22 -1.83 -11.00
N ALA A 36 2.02 -3.11 -11.36
CA ALA A 36 1.67 -3.51 -12.73
C ALA A 36 0.33 -2.94 -13.22
N GLU A 37 -0.64 -2.77 -12.31
CA GLU A 37 -1.93 -2.10 -12.58
C GLU A 37 -1.79 -0.56 -12.73
N GLY A 38 -0.60 -0.02 -12.45
CA GLY A 38 -0.23 1.38 -12.65
C GLY A 38 -0.37 2.25 -11.40
N PHE A 39 -0.54 1.67 -10.21
CA PHE A 39 -0.46 2.43 -8.97
C PHE A 39 0.99 2.88 -8.73
N ASN A 40 1.17 4.14 -8.34
CA ASN A 40 2.49 4.75 -8.15
C ASN A 40 2.62 5.50 -6.82
N ARG A 41 1.55 5.55 -6.02
CA ARG A 41 1.54 6.11 -4.68
C ARG A 41 0.84 5.18 -3.70
N LEU A 42 1.44 4.99 -2.53
CA LEU A 42 0.93 4.13 -1.47
C LEU A 42 0.82 4.90 -0.16
N SER A 43 -0.31 4.72 0.53
CA SER A 43 -0.50 5.13 1.93
C SER A 43 -0.69 3.87 2.78
N MET A 44 0.01 3.78 3.91
CA MET A 44 -0.01 2.59 4.76
C MET A 44 -0.43 2.94 6.19
N GLY A 45 -1.52 2.33 6.64
CA GLY A 45 -2.11 2.62 7.95
C GLY A 45 -1.38 1.97 9.11
N VAL A 46 -0.22 2.50 9.55
CA VAL A 46 0.52 1.98 10.72
C VAL A 46 -0.17 2.34 12.04
N GLN A 47 -0.67 3.57 12.19
CA GLN A 47 -1.31 4.09 13.42
C GLN A 47 -0.38 4.20 14.64
N ASP A 48 0.11 3.09 15.20
CA ASP A 48 1.01 3.06 16.36
C ASP A 48 1.83 1.75 16.36
N PHE A 49 3.08 1.79 16.84
CA PHE A 49 3.95 0.62 17.03
C PHE A 49 3.89 0.04 18.45
N ASN A 50 3.30 0.77 19.40
CA ASN A 50 3.12 0.32 20.77
C ASN A 50 2.16 -0.87 20.84
N LYS A 51 2.69 -2.05 21.20
CA LYS A 51 1.92 -3.30 21.31
C LYS A 51 0.78 -3.25 22.34
N GLU A 52 0.92 -2.47 23.41
CA GLU A 52 -0.17 -2.29 24.36
C GLU A 52 -1.34 -1.53 23.71
N VAL A 53 -1.04 -0.41 23.04
CA VAL A 53 -2.06 0.36 22.29
C VAL A 53 -2.71 -0.50 21.23
N GLN A 54 -1.90 -1.22 20.43
CA GLN A 54 -2.40 -2.13 19.39
C GLN A 54 -3.39 -3.18 19.93
N ARG A 55 -3.08 -3.82 21.07
CA ARG A 55 -3.99 -4.77 21.70
C ARG A 55 -5.27 -4.11 22.19
N LEU A 56 -5.17 -2.92 22.79
CA LEU A 56 -6.34 -2.17 23.29
C LEU A 56 -7.29 -1.75 22.17
N VAL A 57 -6.78 -1.53 20.95
CA VAL A 57 -7.60 -1.15 19.79
C VAL A 57 -7.84 -2.29 18.79
N ASN A 58 -7.49 -3.54 19.16
CA ASN A 58 -7.64 -4.73 18.31
C ASN A 58 -6.96 -4.62 16.92
N ARG A 59 -5.74 -4.07 16.91
CA ARG A 59 -4.92 -3.84 15.71
C ARG A 59 -3.47 -4.28 15.93
N GLU A 60 -3.27 -5.51 16.41
CA GLU A 60 -1.92 -6.08 16.50
C GLU A 60 -1.38 -6.35 15.10
N GLN A 61 -0.15 -5.92 14.84
CA GLN A 61 0.51 -5.97 13.53
C GLN A 61 2.00 -6.21 13.68
N ASP A 62 2.62 -6.90 12.73
CA ASP A 62 4.06 -7.15 12.77
C ASP A 62 4.83 -5.94 12.23
N GLU A 63 5.72 -5.39 13.06
CA GLU A 63 6.54 -4.23 12.70
C GLU A 63 7.60 -4.60 11.67
N ALA A 64 8.21 -5.79 11.76
CA ALA A 64 9.20 -6.24 10.78
C ALA A 64 8.56 -6.36 9.40
N PHE A 65 7.38 -6.96 9.34
CA PHE A 65 6.60 -7.07 8.10
C PHE A 65 6.24 -5.69 7.51
N ILE A 66 5.86 -4.72 8.35
CA ILE A 66 5.60 -3.34 7.90
C ILE A 66 6.85 -2.73 7.25
N PHE A 67 8.03 -2.94 7.82
CA PHE A 67 9.28 -2.45 7.24
C PHE A 67 9.61 -3.15 5.92
N ASP A 68 9.45 -4.46 5.84
CA ASP A 68 9.67 -5.22 4.59
C ASP A 68 8.73 -4.76 3.48
N LEU A 69 7.45 -4.57 3.79
CA LEU A 69 6.44 -4.06 2.87
C LEU A 69 6.77 -2.64 2.38
N LEU A 70 7.22 -1.75 3.26
CA LEU A 70 7.64 -0.39 2.90
C LEU A 70 8.91 -0.38 2.05
N ASN A 71 9.87 -1.25 2.34
CA ASN A 71 11.10 -1.37 1.55
C ASN A 71 10.80 -1.90 0.15
N HIS A 72 10.01 -2.97 0.05
CA HIS A 72 9.58 -3.53 -1.23
C HIS A 72 8.83 -2.49 -2.07
N ALA A 73 7.88 -1.75 -1.47
CA ALA A 73 7.16 -0.68 -2.15
C ALA A 73 8.11 0.36 -2.78
N ARG A 74 9.17 0.78 -2.05
CA ARG A 74 10.16 1.73 -2.57
C ARG A 74 10.99 1.14 -3.70
N GLU A 75 11.39 -0.13 -3.59
CA GLU A 75 12.19 -0.83 -4.60
C GLU A 75 11.48 -0.92 -5.95
N ILE A 76 10.16 -1.14 -5.92
CA ILE A 76 9.33 -1.23 -7.13
C ILE A 76 8.78 0.12 -7.60
N GLY A 77 9.24 1.22 -6.99
CA GLY A 77 8.98 2.59 -7.46
C GLY A 77 7.75 3.28 -6.90
N PHE A 78 7.09 2.73 -5.86
CA PHE A 78 6.05 3.48 -5.16
C PHE A 78 6.63 4.67 -4.43
N THR A 79 5.94 5.80 -4.57
CA THR A 79 6.09 6.92 -3.66
C THR A 79 5.22 6.68 -2.43
N SER A 80 5.85 6.61 -1.25
CA SER A 80 5.13 6.50 0.02
C SER A 80 4.79 7.88 0.54
N THR A 81 3.54 8.09 0.92
CA THR A 81 3.12 9.27 1.70
C THR A 81 2.61 8.79 3.04
N ASN A 82 3.50 8.77 4.03
CA ASN A 82 3.17 8.57 5.44
C ASN A 82 3.85 9.67 6.24
#